data_AF-A0A3D4NQ11-F1
#
_entry.id   AF-A0A3D4NQ11-F1
#
_cell.length_a   1.000
_cell.length_b   1.000
_cell.length_c   1.000
_cell.angle_alpha   90.00
_cell.angle_beta   90.00
_cell.angle_gamma   90.00
#
_symmetry.space_group_name_H-M   'P 1'
#
loop_
_entity.id
_entity.type
_entity.pdbx_description
1 polymer ?
#
loop_
_entity_poly.entity_id
_entity_poly.type
_entity_poly.pdbx_seq_one_letter_code
_entity_poly.pdbx_strand_id
1 'polypeptide(L)'
;MNDIALSGLAKQLVLAELLTDKSAQQAYQQAQRNRISLVSYLVQNKLVKSRQVAEIASEHFGMALLDLNCLDKETQPRGLVSEKLIRQHHA
;
A
#
# COMPACT_ATOMS: atom_id res chain seq x y z
N MET A 1 6.57 -22.46 -15.00
CA MET A 1 5.91 -21.27 -14.42
C MET A 1 6.95 -20.61 -13.53
N ASN A 2 7.27 -19.34 -13.75
CA ASN A 2 8.15 -18.63 -12.83
C ASN A 2 7.32 -18.25 -11.61
N ASP A 3 7.46 -19.00 -10.53
CA ASP A 3 6.91 -18.62 -9.23
C ASP A 3 7.62 -17.35 -8.78
N ILE A 4 6.89 -16.25 -8.73
CA ILE A 4 7.41 -14.98 -8.26
C ILE A 4 7.61 -15.12 -6.75
N ALA A 5 8.86 -15.04 -6.30
CA ALA A 5 9.18 -15.03 -4.89
C ALA A 5 8.54 -13.81 -4.22
N LEU A 6 7.48 -14.05 -3.44
CA LEU A 6 6.81 -12.99 -2.68
C LEU A 6 7.75 -12.48 -1.58
N SER A 7 7.91 -11.16 -1.51
CA SER A 7 8.76 -10.49 -0.52
C SER A 7 8.13 -9.20 -0.03
N GLY A 8 8.66 -8.65 1.07
CA GLY A 8 8.15 -7.44 1.71
C GLY A 8 6.66 -7.54 2.03
N LEU A 9 5.92 -6.48 1.76
CA LEU A 9 4.49 -6.37 2.08
C LEU A 9 3.64 -7.45 1.40
N ALA A 10 3.99 -7.91 0.19
CA ALA A 10 3.24 -8.98 -0.49
C ALA A 10 3.23 -10.28 0.32
N LYS A 11 4.39 -10.64 0.89
CA LYS A 11 4.54 -11.81 1.76
C LYS A 11 3.78 -11.62 3.07
N GLN A 12 3.83 -10.42 3.66
CA GLN A 12 3.11 -10.13 4.89
C GLN A 12 1.59 -10.23 4.74
N LEU A 13 1.05 -9.77 3.61
CA LEU A 13 -0.39 -9.92 3.33
C LEU A 13 -0.82 -11.39 3.20
N VAL A 14 0.07 -12.27 2.74
CA VAL A 14 -0.19 -13.72 2.72
C VAL A 14 -0.11 -14.32 4.11
N LEU A 15 0.91 -13.95 4.91
CA LEU A 15 1.03 -14.40 6.30
C LEU A 15 -0.14 -13.95 7.19
N ALA A 16 -0.71 -12.78 6.90
CA ALA A 16 -1.91 -12.26 7.56
C ALA A 16 -3.21 -12.84 7.00
N GLU A 17 -3.15 -13.84 6.11
CA GLU A 17 -4.30 -14.51 5.47
C GLU A 17 -5.23 -13.57 4.68
N LEU A 18 -4.76 -12.37 4.35
CA LEU A 18 -5.50 -11.41 3.51
C LEU A 18 -5.41 -11.79 2.03
N LEU A 19 -4.39 -12.57 1.66
CA LEU A 19 -4.21 -13.13 0.34
C LEU A 19 -3.71 -14.58 0.46
N THR A 20 -4.04 -15.40 -0.51
CA THR A 20 -3.31 -16.66 -0.77
C THR A 20 -2.05 -16.36 -1.59
N ASP A 21 -1.02 -17.22 -1.51
CA ASP A 21 0.16 -17.14 -2.39
C ASP A 21 -0.22 -16.98 -3.86
N LYS A 22 -1.18 -17.79 -4.33
CA LYS A 22 -1.67 -17.75 -5.70
C LYS A 22 -2.28 -16.40 -6.05
N SER A 23 -3.17 -15.88 -5.20
CA SER A 23 -3.80 -14.57 -5.44
C SER A 23 -2.79 -13.42 -5.38
N ALA A 24 -1.79 -13.50 -4.50
CA ALA A 24 -0.74 -12.50 -4.40
C ALA A 24 0.16 -12.48 -5.65
N GLN A 25 0.56 -13.65 -6.16
CA GLN A 25 1.31 -13.75 -7.41
C GLN A 25 0.53 -13.23 -8.62
N GLN A 26 -0.76 -13.59 -8.72
CA GLN A 26 -1.64 -13.10 -9.79
C GLN A 26 -1.81 -11.58 -9.73
N ALA A 27 -2.07 -11.03 -8.54
CA ALA A 27 -2.18 -9.60 -8.33
C ALA A 27 -0.89 -8.86 -8.68
N TYR A 28 0.27 -9.44 -8.33
CA TYR A 28 1.57 -8.88 -8.68
C TYR A 28 1.79 -8.83 -10.21
N GLN A 29 1.50 -9.91 -10.92
CA GLN A 29 1.58 -9.95 -12.37
C GLN A 29 0.65 -8.92 -13.03
N GLN A 30 -0.58 -8.78 -12.53
CA GLN A 30 -1.52 -7.79 -13.08
C GLN A 30 -1.10 -6.36 -12.75
N ALA A 31 -0.56 -6.10 -11.56
CA ALA A 31 -0.03 -4.79 -11.18
C ALA A 31 1.11 -4.37 -12.12
N GLN A 32 2.04 -5.30 -12.42
CA GLN A 32 3.11 -5.07 -13.40
C GLN A 32 2.57 -4.78 -14.81
N ARG A 33 1.58 -5.57 -15.28
CA ARG A 33 0.93 -5.33 -16.58
C ARG A 33 0.28 -3.95 -16.65
N ASN A 34 -0.35 -3.52 -15.56
CA ASN A 34 -1.02 -2.22 -15.45
C ASN A 34 -0.04 -1.07 -15.14
N ARG A 35 1.26 -1.35 -14.94
CA ARG A 35 2.29 -0.38 -14.55
C ARG A 35 1.93 0.43 -13.30
N ILE A 36 1.32 -0.23 -12.31
CA ILE A 36 1.02 0.34 -11.00
C ILE A 36 1.65 -0.49 -9.89
N SER A 37 1.75 0.07 -8.69
CA SER A 37 2.23 -0.69 -7.53
C SER A 37 1.28 -1.83 -7.16
N LEU A 38 1.80 -2.90 -6.55
CA LEU A 38 0.97 -3.99 -6.04
C LEU A 38 -0.11 -3.48 -5.09
N VAL A 39 0.24 -2.59 -4.15
CA VAL A 39 -0.69 -2.02 -3.18
C VAL A 39 -1.83 -1.27 -3.88
N SER A 40 -1.49 -0.43 -4.86
CA SER A 40 -2.49 0.30 -5.66
C SER A 40 -3.43 -0.67 -6.36
N TYR A 41 -2.89 -1.73 -6.98
CA TYR A 41 -3.68 -2.74 -7.66
C TYR A 41 -4.65 -3.46 -6.69
N LEU A 42 -4.15 -3.92 -5.54
CA LEU A 42 -4.96 -4.64 -4.54
C LEU A 42 -6.15 -3.81 -4.05
N VAL A 43 -5.90 -2.54 -3.72
CA VAL A 43 -6.94 -1.64 -3.18
C VAL A 43 -7.93 -1.23 -4.26
N GLN A 44 -7.47 -0.83 -5.45
CA GLN A 44 -8.35 -0.40 -6.54
C GLN A 44 -9.27 -1.53 -7.02
N ASN A 45 -8.76 -2.77 -7.03
CA ASN A 45 -9.54 -3.95 -7.42
C ASN A 45 -10.29 -4.58 -6.24
N LYS A 46 -10.31 -3.92 -5.06
CA LYS A 46 -11.01 -4.37 -3.85
C LYS A 46 -10.62 -5.79 -3.39
N LEU A 47 -9.39 -6.19 -3.67
CA LEU A 47 -8.85 -7.50 -3.27
C LEU A 47 -8.43 -7.49 -1.79
N VAL A 48 -7.97 -6.34 -1.29
CA VAL A 48 -7.66 -6.11 0.12
C VAL A 48 -8.13 -4.70 0.49
N LYS A 49 -8.71 -4.51 1.69
CA LYS A 49 -9.12 -3.17 2.15
C LYS A 49 -7.88 -2.32 2.42
N SER A 50 -7.92 -1.04 2.02
CA SER A 50 -6.81 -0.09 2.23
C SER A 50 -6.35 -0.02 3.68
N ARG A 51 -7.30 -0.02 4.63
CA ARG A 51 -7.00 0.00 6.06
C ARG A 51 -6.17 -1.20 6.51
N GLN A 52 -6.52 -2.41 6.07
CA GLN A 52 -5.79 -3.63 6.44
C GLN A 52 -4.36 -3.60 5.87
N VAL A 53 -4.19 -3.11 4.63
CA VAL A 53 -2.84 -2.93 4.06
C VAL A 53 -2.00 -1.97 4.90
N ALA A 54 -2.60 -0.87 5.36
CA ALA A 54 -1.90 0.13 6.17
C ALA A 54 -1.55 -0.40 7.57
N GLU A 55 -2.43 -1.17 8.20
CA GLU A 55 -2.20 -1.83 9.49
C GLU A 55 -1.03 -2.84 9.40
N ILE A 56 -1.04 -3.72 8.40
CA ILE A 56 0.06 -4.68 8.18
C ILE A 56 1.38 -3.97 7.84
N ALA A 57 1.33 -2.90 7.05
CA ALA A 57 2.53 -2.12 6.75
C ALA A 57 3.10 -1.42 8.01
N SER A 58 2.21 -0.87 8.84
CA SER A 58 2.58 -0.24 10.12
C SER A 58 3.31 -1.22 11.03
N GLU A 59 2.73 -2.41 11.21
CA GLU A 59 3.32 -3.48 12.01
C GLU A 59 4.65 -3.96 11.43
N HIS A 60 4.71 -4.19 10.12
CA HIS A 60 5.90 -4.76 9.48
C HIS A 60 7.10 -3.80 9.42
N PHE A 61 6.85 -2.51 9.18
CA PHE A 61 7.91 -1.50 9.04
C PHE A 61 8.16 -0.71 10.33
N GLY A 62 7.41 -0.99 11.41
CA GLY A 62 7.56 -0.30 12.69
C GLY A 62 7.21 1.19 12.64
N MET A 63 6.35 1.59 11.70
CA MET A 63 5.91 2.99 11.53
C MET A 63 4.48 3.15 12.03
N ALA A 64 4.16 4.28 12.66
CA ALA A 64 2.80 4.54 13.13
C ALA A 64 1.81 4.75 11.97
N LEU A 65 0.59 4.23 12.14
CA LEU A 65 -0.55 4.53 11.26
C LEU A 65 -1.32 5.74 11.82
N LEU A 66 -1.38 6.84 11.06
CA LEU A 66 -2.03 8.09 11.48
C LEU A 66 -3.33 8.32 10.70
N ASP A 67 -4.41 8.62 11.43
CA ASP A 67 -5.65 9.13 10.83
C ASP A 67 -5.56 10.63 10.59
N LEU A 68 -5.52 11.03 9.32
CA LEU A 68 -5.42 12.44 8.93
C LEU A 68 -6.64 13.26 9.35
N ASN A 69 -7.79 12.64 9.62
CA ASN A 69 -8.98 13.35 10.12
C ASN A 69 -8.81 13.87 11.55
N CYS A 70 -7.82 13.37 12.29
CA CYS A 70 -7.51 13.82 13.65
C CYS A 70 -6.61 15.07 13.67
N LEU A 71 -6.07 15.51 12.52
CA LEU A 71 -5.17 16.66 12.45
C LEU A 71 -5.93 17.96 12.15
N ASP A 72 -5.59 19.03 12.86
CA ASP A 72 -6.06 20.38 12.52
C ASP A 72 -5.33 20.91 11.29
N LYS A 73 -6.10 21.15 10.21
CA LYS A 73 -5.59 21.61 8.92
C LYS A 73 -4.97 23.01 8.98
N GLU A 74 -5.40 23.86 9.91
CA GLU A 74 -4.85 25.21 10.04
C GLU A 74 -3.47 25.23 10.68
N THR A 75 -3.12 24.17 11.42
CA THR A 75 -1.80 24.01 12.05
C THR A 75 -0.75 23.34 11.15
N GLN A 76 -1.15 22.84 9.98
CA GLN A 76 -0.25 22.12 9.09
C GLN A 76 0.78 23.06 8.45
N PRO A 77 2.08 22.69 8.41
CA PRO A 77 3.10 23.48 7.74
C PRO A 77 2.77 23.68 6.25
N ARG A 78 2.75 24.93 5.79
CA ARG A 78 2.49 25.29 4.39
C ARG A 78 3.79 25.66 3.69
N GLY A 79 3.87 25.35 2.39
CA GLY A 79 4.97 25.78 1.53
C GLY A 79 6.29 25.01 1.68
N LEU A 80 6.40 24.03 2.58
CA LEU A 80 7.60 23.20 2.71
C LEU A 80 7.77 22.21 1.55
N VAL A 81 6.65 21.70 1.03
CA VAL A 81 6.61 20.76 -0.10
C VAL A 81 5.61 21.28 -1.12
N SER A 82 6.00 21.35 -2.39
CA SER A 82 5.09 21.78 -3.46
C SER A 82 3.94 20.78 -3.63
N GLU A 83 2.73 21.27 -3.93
CA GLU A 83 1.56 20.42 -4.20
C GLU A 83 1.84 19.40 -5.31
N LYS A 84 2.58 19.83 -6.35
CA LYS A 84 3.00 18.95 -7.44
C LYS A 84 3.76 17.73 -6.93
N LEU A 85 4.69 17.94 -6.00
CA LEU A 85 5.51 16.85 -5.44
C LEU A 85 4.68 15.94 -4.53
N ILE A 86 3.80 16.52 -3.70
CA ILE A 86 2.86 15.77 -2.86
C ILE A 86 2.02 14.82 -3.72
N ARG A 87 1.41 15.35 -4.80
CA ARG A 87 0.61 14.55 -5.74
C ARG A 87 1.43 13.50 -6.47
N GLN A 88 2.65 13.83 -6.90
CA GLN A 88 3.54 12.90 -7.61
C GLN A 88 3.93 11.70 -6.75
N HIS A 89 4.13 11.89 -5.45
CA HIS A 89 4.57 10.84 -4.53
C HIS A 89 3.42 10.21 -3.73
N HIS A 90 2.17 10.66 -3.93
CA HIS A 90 1.00 10.24 -3.16
C HIS A 90 1.21 10.39 -1.63
N ALA A 91 1.81 11.52 -1.22
CA ALA A 91 2.09 11.86 0.19
C ALA A 91 1.00 12.74 0.82
#